data_AF-A0AB73INV5-F1
#
_entry.id   AF-A0AB73INV5-F1
#
_cell.length_a   1.000
_cell.length_b   1.000
_cell.length_c   1.000
_cell.angle_alpha   90.00
_cell.angle_beta   90.00
_cell.angle_gamma   90.00
#
_symmetry.space_group_name_H-M   'P 1'
#
loop_
_entity.id
_entity.type
_entity.pdbx_description
1 polymer ?
#
loop_
_entity_poly.entity_id
_entity_poly.type
_entity_poly.pdbx_seq_one_letter_code
_entity_poly.pdbx_strand_id
1 'polypeptide(L)'
;MRYAYSNNGVSFRAVDDDYSEQSGEVIFAGVATKEQLAEAFPGYFEHQESVAWAEYSAAAMIALTQSDKTILRCYESGIPVPAAWVRYRKSLRAIVGADSGDATAPLPTVPEYPEGT
;
A
#
# COMPACT_ATOMS: atom_id res chain seq x y z
N MET A 1 -28.56 13.49 -9.39
CA MET A 1 -27.62 12.94 -8.39
C MET A 1 -26.22 13.17 -8.87
N ARG A 2 -25.52 14.09 -8.23
CA ARG A 2 -24.16 14.50 -8.60
C ARG A 2 -23.16 13.95 -7.60
N TYR A 3 -21.89 13.96 -7.98
CA TYR A 3 -20.81 13.49 -7.11
C TYR A 3 -19.74 14.56 -7.03
N ALA A 4 -19.43 15.01 -5.82
CA ALA A 4 -18.32 15.91 -5.55
C ALA A 4 -17.09 15.07 -5.20
N TYR A 5 -16.00 15.27 -5.94
CA TYR A 5 -14.71 14.62 -5.73
C TYR A 5 -13.72 15.60 -5.12
N SER A 6 -12.86 15.12 -4.23
CA SER A 6 -11.83 15.90 -3.54
C SER A 6 -10.62 15.02 -3.22
N ASN A 7 -9.61 15.62 -2.57
CA ASN A 7 -8.36 14.94 -2.21
C ASN A 7 -7.73 14.25 -3.44
N ASN A 8 -7.49 15.01 -4.50
CA ASN A 8 -7.00 14.51 -5.79
C ASN A 8 -7.84 13.33 -6.31
N GLY A 9 -9.17 13.47 -6.33
CA GLY A 9 -10.08 12.46 -6.86
C GLY A 9 -10.22 11.16 -6.04
N VAL A 10 -9.61 11.06 -4.85
CA VAL A 10 -9.65 9.85 -4.01
C VAL A 10 -10.87 9.83 -3.08
N SER A 11 -11.34 11.00 -2.67
CA SER A 11 -12.52 11.13 -1.83
C SER A 11 -13.71 11.56 -2.68
N PHE A 12 -14.88 10.97 -2.46
CA PHE A 12 -16.10 11.37 -3.13
C PHE A 12 -17.32 11.31 -2.21
N ARG A 13 -18.33 12.12 -2.51
CA ARG A 13 -19.64 12.06 -1.87
C ARG A 13 -20.74 12.37 -2.86
N ALA A 14 -21.91 11.75 -2.68
CA ALA A 14 -23.10 12.13 -3.41
C ALA A 14 -23.62 13.47 -2.90
N VAL A 15 -24.03 14.35 -3.82
CA VAL A 15 -24.56 15.68 -3.51
C VAL A 15 -25.82 15.94 -4.32
N ASP A 16 -26.67 16.79 -3.77
CA ASP A 16 -27.89 17.26 -4.44
C ASP A 16 -27.57 18.12 -5.67
N ASP A 17 -28.54 18.28 -6.55
CA ASP A 17 -28.35 18.97 -7.83
C ASP A 17 -28.14 20.50 -7.66
N ASP A 18 -28.49 21.06 -6.51
CA ASP A 18 -28.27 22.47 -6.12
C ASP A 18 -26.96 22.69 -5.33
N TYR A 19 -26.18 21.63 -5.10
CA TYR A 19 -24.90 21.72 -4.41
C TYR A 19 -23.89 22.58 -5.20
N SER A 20 -23.21 23.47 -4.48
CA SER A 20 -22.12 24.30 -5.01
C SER A 20 -20.78 23.74 -4.56
N GLU A 21 -19.81 23.66 -5.48
CA GLU A 21 -18.47 23.14 -5.22
C GLU A 21 -17.75 23.90 -4.12
N GLN A 22 -17.03 23.16 -3.26
CA GLN A 22 -16.10 23.75 -2.31
C GLN A 22 -14.70 23.86 -2.92
N SER A 23 -13.84 24.68 -2.31
CA SER A 23 -12.46 24.83 -2.76
C SER A 23 -11.73 23.48 -2.84
N GLY A 24 -11.20 23.16 -4.02
CA GLY A 24 -10.48 21.90 -4.26
C GLY A 24 -11.39 20.72 -4.62
N GLU A 25 -12.67 20.97 -4.93
CA GLU A 25 -13.60 19.96 -5.40
C GLU A 25 -13.92 20.08 -6.88
N VAL A 26 -14.25 18.95 -7.48
CA VAL A 26 -14.78 18.89 -8.85
C VAL A 26 -16.06 18.06 -8.84
N ILE A 27 -17.13 18.59 -9.43
CA ILE A 27 -18.44 17.96 -9.46
C ILE A 27 -18.69 17.28 -10.80
N PHE A 28 -19.12 16.02 -10.76
CA PHE A 28 -19.55 15.27 -11.94
C PHE A 28 -21.04 14.92 -11.86
N ALA A 29 -21.70 14.85 -13.02
CA ALA A 29 -23.11 14.48 -13.15
C ALA A 29 -23.40 12.99 -12.85
N GLY A 30 -22.36 12.21 -12.57
CA GLY A 30 -22.39 10.79 -12.24
C GLY A 30 -21.06 10.38 -11.62
N VAL A 31 -20.87 9.08 -11.39
CA VAL A 31 -19.57 8.55 -10.94
C VAL A 31 -18.54 8.79 -12.04
N ALA A 32 -17.48 9.52 -11.71
CA ALA A 32 -16.41 9.86 -12.64
C ALA A 32 -15.58 8.63 -13.02
N THR A 33 -15.17 8.53 -14.29
CA THR A 33 -14.18 7.54 -14.72
C THR A 33 -12.78 7.96 -14.29
N LYS A 34 -11.81 7.03 -14.35
CA LYS A 34 -10.41 7.34 -14.01
C LYS A 34 -9.83 8.42 -14.91
N GLU A 35 -10.21 8.42 -16.18
CA GLU A 35 -9.77 9.41 -17.17
C GLU A 35 -10.33 10.79 -16.83
N GLN A 36 -11.60 10.86 -16.43
CA GLN A 36 -12.23 12.10 -15.97
C GLN A 36 -11.59 12.65 -14.70
N LEU A 37 -11.21 11.76 -13.77
CA LEU A 37 -10.49 12.16 -12.56
C LEU A 37 -9.07 12.63 -12.85
N ALA A 38 -8.37 11.99 -13.78
CA ALA A 38 -7.03 12.42 -14.20
C ALA A 38 -7.04 13.77 -14.92
N GLU A 39 -8.09 14.05 -15.68
CA GLU A 39 -8.29 15.36 -16.31
C GLU A 39 -8.61 16.45 -15.27
N ALA A 40 -9.47 16.13 -14.30
CA ALA A 40 -9.89 17.07 -13.25
C ALA A 40 -8.84 17.32 -12.16
N PHE A 41 -8.01 16.33 -11.86
CA PHE A 41 -6.99 16.37 -10.81
C PHE A 41 -5.62 16.03 -11.41
N PRO A 42 -4.83 17.05 -11.80
CA PRO A 42 -3.44 16.83 -12.20
C PRO A 42 -2.69 16.09 -11.10
N GLY A 43 -2.05 14.96 -11.43
CA GLY A 43 -1.38 14.12 -10.44
C GLY A 43 -2.22 12.97 -9.88
N TYR A 44 -3.44 12.73 -10.39
CA TYR A 44 -4.34 11.67 -9.91
C TYR A 44 -3.66 10.29 -9.86
N PHE A 45 -3.02 9.89 -10.96
CA PHE A 45 -2.41 8.57 -11.08
C PHE A 45 -1.17 8.44 -10.18
N GLU A 46 -0.35 9.47 -10.14
CA GLU A 46 0.84 9.53 -9.29
C GLU A 46 0.46 9.45 -7.81
N HIS A 47 -0.62 10.13 -7.41
CA HIS A 47 -1.14 10.04 -6.06
C HIS A 47 -1.67 8.63 -5.76
N GLN A 48 -2.43 8.01 -6.67
CA GLN A 48 -2.90 6.63 -6.53
C GLN A 48 -1.74 5.64 -6.37
N GLU A 49 -0.70 5.77 -7.19
CA GLU A 49 0.50 4.94 -7.10
C GLU A 49 1.24 5.14 -5.76
N SER A 50 1.33 6.38 -5.28
CA SER A 50 1.95 6.67 -3.99
C SER A 50 1.20 6.04 -2.80
N VAL A 51 -0.13 6.06 -2.85
CA VAL A 51 -1.00 5.43 -1.83
C VAL A 51 -0.84 3.91 -1.90
N ALA A 52 -0.90 3.33 -3.10
CA ALA A 52 -0.72 1.90 -3.29
C ALA A 52 0.65 1.41 -2.80
N TRP A 53 1.72 2.17 -3.08
CA TRP A 53 3.05 1.85 -2.58
C TRP A 53 3.15 1.93 -1.05
N ALA A 54 2.53 2.95 -0.45
CA ALA A 54 2.50 3.09 1.01
C ALA A 54 1.80 1.90 1.68
N GLU A 55 0.67 1.44 1.13
CA GLU A 55 -0.04 0.25 1.62
C GLU A 55 0.80 -1.02 1.46
N TYR A 56 1.46 -1.18 0.31
CA TYR A 56 2.34 -2.31 0.03
C TYR A 56 3.54 -2.37 1.00
N SER A 57 4.21 -1.23 1.21
CA SER A 57 5.32 -1.09 2.16
C SER A 57 4.88 -1.36 3.60
N ALA A 58 3.68 -0.90 3.99
CA ALA A 58 3.10 -1.21 5.30
C ALA A 58 2.87 -2.72 5.49
N ALA A 59 2.38 -3.42 4.47
CA ALA A 59 2.22 -4.87 4.51
C ALA A 59 3.57 -5.60 4.66
N ALA A 60 4.61 -5.14 3.96
CA ALA A 60 5.97 -5.67 4.11
C ALA A 60 6.55 -5.45 5.53
N MET A 61 6.25 -4.29 6.15
CA MET A 61 6.64 -3.99 7.53
C MET A 61 5.94 -4.94 8.53
N ILE A 62 4.65 -5.20 8.35
CA ILE A 62 3.90 -6.16 9.18
C ILE A 62 4.53 -7.55 9.06
N ALA A 63 4.82 -8.00 7.84
CA ALA A 63 5.46 -9.29 7.58
C ALA A 63 6.87 -9.38 8.21
N LEU A 64 7.63 -8.28 8.20
CA LEU A 64 8.94 -8.21 8.83
C LEU A 64 8.82 -8.34 10.35
N THR A 65 7.87 -7.64 10.95
CA THR A 65 7.57 -7.70 12.39
C THR A 65 7.15 -9.11 12.81
N GLN A 66 6.26 -9.75 12.04
CA GLN A 66 5.84 -11.12 12.29
C GLN A 66 7.02 -12.11 12.24
N SER A 67 7.99 -11.87 11.35
CA SER A 67 9.18 -12.72 11.24
C SER A 67 10.14 -12.59 12.43
N ASP A 68 10.03 -11.56 13.28
CA ASP A 68 10.89 -11.39 14.47
C ASP A 68 10.76 -12.56 15.43
N LYS A 69 9.55 -13.10 15.60
CA LYS A 69 9.31 -14.26 16.47
C LYS A 69 10.15 -15.46 16.07
N THR A 70 10.26 -15.75 14.77
CA THR A 70 11.07 -16.87 14.27
C THR A 70 12.56 -16.64 14.53
N ILE A 71 13.03 -15.41 14.32
CA ILE A 71 14.44 -15.05 14.56
C ILE A 71 14.78 -15.17 16.05
N LEU A 72 13.91 -14.68 16.93
CA LEU A 72 14.07 -14.79 18.38
C LEU A 72 14.10 -16.24 18.82
N ARG A 73 13.20 -17.10 18.33
CA ARG A 73 13.19 -18.53 18.65
C ARG A 73 14.45 -19.25 18.19
N CYS A 74 14.96 -18.96 16.98
CA CYS A 74 16.23 -19.50 16.53
C CYS A 74 17.36 -19.13 17.49
N TYR A 75 17.42 -17.85 17.86
CA TYR A 75 18.42 -17.33 18.79
C TYR A 75 18.33 -18.00 20.18
N GLU A 76 17.12 -18.07 20.74
CA GLU A 76 16.86 -18.68 22.06
C GLU A 76 17.18 -20.18 22.09
N SER A 77 16.88 -20.91 21.01
CA SER A 77 17.20 -22.34 20.87
C SER A 77 18.67 -22.60 20.49
N GLY A 78 19.49 -21.56 20.28
CA GLY A 78 20.87 -21.71 19.80
C GLY A 78 20.97 -22.28 18.39
N ILE A 79 19.89 -22.20 17.59
CA ILE A 79 19.82 -22.70 16.22
C ILE A 79 20.19 -21.56 15.25
N PRO A 80 21.06 -21.79 14.26
CA PRO A 80 21.33 -20.78 13.24
C PRO A 80 20.07 -20.49 12.41
N VAL A 81 19.77 -19.21 12.20
CA VAL A 81 18.65 -18.79 11.35
C VAL A 81 18.84 -19.33 9.93
N PRO A 82 17.86 -20.05 9.34
CA PRO A 82 18.02 -20.58 7.99
C PRO A 82 18.22 -19.49 6.94
N ALA A 83 19.03 -19.79 5.91
CA ALA A 83 19.34 -18.86 4.83
C ALA A 83 18.08 -18.34 4.10
N ALA A 84 17.03 -19.15 4.01
CA ALA A 84 15.75 -18.74 3.43
C ALA A 84 15.09 -17.59 4.22
N TRP A 85 15.10 -17.65 5.56
CA TRP A 85 14.61 -16.59 6.44
C TRP A 85 15.44 -15.30 6.33
N VAL A 86 16.77 -15.44 6.22
CA VAL A 86 17.66 -14.29 5.98
C VAL A 86 17.31 -13.59 4.66
N ARG A 87 17.14 -14.37 3.57
CA ARG A 87 16.76 -13.83 2.25
C ARG A 87 15.38 -13.16 2.29
N TYR A 88 14.39 -13.85 2.86
CA TYR A 88 13.03 -13.32 3.01
C TYR A 88 13.01 -11.96 3.71
N ARG A 89 13.66 -11.86 4.87
CA ARG A 89 13.74 -10.59 5.62
C ARG A 89 14.53 -9.52 4.90
N LYS A 90 15.57 -9.88 4.15
CA LYS A 90 16.32 -8.93 3.32
C LYS A 90 15.42 -8.34 2.22
N SER A 91 14.60 -9.17 1.56
CA SER A 91 13.64 -8.71 0.56
C SER A 91 12.59 -7.78 1.15
N LEU A 92 12.03 -8.11 2.33
CA LEU A 92 11.08 -7.23 3.02
C LEU A 92 11.69 -5.87 3.38
N ARG A 93 12.92 -5.85 3.90
CA ARG A 93 13.62 -4.60 4.22
C ARG A 93 13.91 -3.76 2.97
N ALA A 94 14.17 -4.40 1.82
CA ALA A 94 14.36 -3.71 0.57
C ALA A 94 13.08 -3.00 0.11
N ILE A 95 11.91 -3.63 0.29
CA ILE A 95 10.61 -3.01 0.00
C ILE A 95 10.36 -1.82 0.94
N VAL A 96 10.51 -2.04 2.26
CA VAL A 96 10.26 -1.00 3.27
C VAL A 96 11.18 0.21 3.10
N GLY A 97 12.42 -0.01 2.67
CA GLY A 97 13.42 1.04 2.49
C GLY A 97 13.40 1.74 1.14
N ALA A 98 12.51 1.35 0.22
CA ALA A 98 12.43 1.96 -1.11
C ALA A 98 11.37 3.09 -1.15
N ASP A 99 11.73 4.20 -1.79
CA ASP A 99 10.86 5.37 -1.92
C ASP A 99 9.64 5.12 -2.82
N SER A 100 9.76 4.19 -3.77
CA SER A 100 8.70 3.78 -4.70
C SER A 100 8.98 2.37 -5.26
N GLY A 101 7.96 1.76 -5.86
CA GLY A 101 8.07 0.46 -6.53
C GLY A 101 6.72 -0.05 -7.05
N ASP A 102 6.71 -1.30 -7.49
CA ASP A 102 5.51 -1.96 -8.01
C ASP A 102 4.68 -2.54 -6.85
N ALA A 103 3.61 -1.82 -6.49
CA ALA A 103 2.66 -2.24 -5.45
C ALA A 103 1.77 -3.43 -5.87
N THR A 104 1.77 -3.80 -7.17
CA THR A 104 1.00 -4.96 -7.67
C THR A 104 1.79 -6.26 -7.62
N ALA A 105 3.11 -6.18 -7.40
CA ALA A 105 3.97 -7.34 -7.24
C ALA A 105 3.58 -8.12 -5.98
N PRO A 106 3.59 -9.46 -6.01
CA PRO A 106 3.34 -10.25 -4.81
C PRO A 106 4.41 -9.98 -3.75
N LEU A 107 4.02 -9.95 -2.47
CA LEU A 107 4.98 -9.92 -1.38
C LEU A 107 5.88 -11.17 -1.40
N PRO A 108 7.12 -11.07 -0.90
CA PRO A 108 7.99 -12.23 -0.74
C PRO A 108 7.28 -13.37 0.00
N THR A 109 7.42 -14.60 -0.49
CA THR A 109 6.78 -15.76 0.13
C THR A 109 7.46 -16.11 1.46
N VAL A 110 6.65 -16.37 2.49
CA VAL A 110 7.12 -16.79 3.80
C VAL A 110 7.82 -18.16 3.68
N PRO A 111 9.08 -18.32 4.13
CA PRO A 111 9.75 -19.61 4.16
C PRO A 111 9.12 -20.58 5.15
N GLU A 112 9.40 -21.88 4.99
CA GLU A 112 9.04 -22.88 6.00
C GLU A 112 9.70 -22.58 7.36
N TYR A 113 8.96 -22.87 8.45
CA TYR A 113 9.48 -22.67 9.78
C TYR A 113 10.69 -23.59 10.03
N PRO A 114 11.75 -23.09 10.69
CA PRO A 114 12.91 -23.92 11.03
C PRO A 114 12.50 -25.04 12.00
N GLU A 115 13.00 -26.25 11.77
CA GLU A 115 12.81 -27.37 12.71
C GLU A 115 13.38 -27.01 14.10
N GLY A 116 12.64 -27.32 15.17
CA GLY A 116 13.09 -27.06 16.54
C GLY A 116 12.93 -25.61 17.03
N THR A 117 12.12 -24.78 16.34
CA THR A 117 11.71 -23.44 16.79
C THR A 117 10.29 -23.39 17.35
#